data_AF-A0A538MVE2-F1
#
_entry.id   AF-A0A538MVE2-F1
#
_cell.length_a   1.000
_cell.length_b   1.000
_cell.length_c   1.000
_cell.angle_alpha   90.00
_cell.angle_beta   90.00
_cell.angle_gamma   90.00
#
_symmetry.space_group_name_H-M   'P 1'
#
loop_
_entity.id
_entity.type
_entity.pdbx_description
1 polymer ?
#
loop_
_entity_poly.entity_id
_entity_poly.type
_entity_poly.pdbx_seq_one_letter_code
_entity_poly.pdbx_strand_id
1 'polypeptide(L)'
;MSEWRLLVDGEPLQPLTSPAVDYFSGRVVAAPEGKDPPFTVERDRFVTEGAHEDIVVAKHTAEERLLRLDLCFAADFADVLEAQQPGAHENRTRVEVGKRSLTLSFEQDGFRRGTRLSFNRKGELERDRVTFKLTVEPHGRWKLCVDLTPIEGAKPRAPLLRCDSFGAPEPAMPLALQEWLERAPELEAGDDLQHVYQSSLVDLASLRIRPREEDLRWAMPAGGVP
;
A
#
# COMPACT_ATOMS: atom_id res chain seq x y z
N MET A 1 1.04 6.02 -8.57
CA MET A 1 -0.37 6.25 -8.17
C MET A 1 -0.45 7.67 -7.67
N SER A 2 -1.19 8.53 -8.35
CA SER A 2 -1.36 9.94 -7.99
C SER A 2 -2.54 10.15 -7.04
N GLU A 3 -3.49 9.22 -7.00
CA GLU A 3 -4.57 9.21 -6.01
C GLU A 3 -4.77 7.80 -5.45
N TRP A 4 -4.98 7.73 -4.13
CA TRP A 4 -5.34 6.51 -3.41
C TRP A 4 -6.11 6.88 -2.14
N ARG A 5 -7.42 7.13 -2.28
CA ARG A 5 -8.26 7.69 -1.22
C ARG A 5 -9.43 6.75 -0.90
N LEU A 6 -9.70 6.56 0.38
CA LEU A 6 -10.82 5.77 0.88
C LEU A 6 -11.87 6.71 1.48
N LEU A 7 -13.12 6.57 1.08
CA LEU A 7 -14.27 7.29 1.61
C LEU A 7 -15.30 6.31 2.16
N VAL A 8 -15.99 6.69 3.23
CA VAL A 8 -17.14 5.95 3.77
C VAL A 8 -18.35 6.87 3.75
N ASP A 9 -19.44 6.41 3.14
CA ASP A 9 -20.66 7.17 2.91
C ASP A 9 -20.42 8.50 2.16
N GLY A 10 -19.34 8.57 1.36
CA GLY A 10 -18.91 9.77 0.63
C GLY A 10 -17.98 10.70 1.41
N GLU A 11 -17.74 10.44 2.69
CA GLU A 11 -16.94 11.29 3.57
C GLU A 11 -15.54 10.71 3.80
N PRO A 12 -14.50 11.56 3.95
CA PRO A 12 -13.17 11.13 4.35
C PRO A 12 -13.15 10.69 5.82
N LEU A 13 -12.19 9.84 6.17
CA LEU A 13 -11.95 9.41 7.55
C LEU A 13 -10.79 10.19 8.17
N GLN A 14 -10.88 10.48 9.47
CA GLN A 14 -9.80 11.06 10.24
C GLN A 14 -8.85 9.96 10.73
N PRO A 15 -7.54 10.06 10.48
CA PRO A 15 -6.57 9.10 11.01
C PRO A 15 -6.49 9.24 12.54
N LEU A 16 -6.62 8.11 13.24
CA LEU A 16 -6.46 8.01 14.69
C LEU A 16 -5.02 7.61 15.06
N THR A 17 -4.46 6.66 14.31
CA THR A 17 -3.06 6.24 14.46
C THR A 17 -2.52 5.70 13.14
N SER A 18 -1.20 5.79 12.95
CA SER A 18 -0.51 5.31 11.76
C SER A 18 0.88 4.73 12.10
N PRO A 19 0.96 3.63 12.88
CA PRO A 19 2.25 3.03 13.17
C PRO A 19 2.83 2.36 11.91
N ALA A 20 4.13 2.56 11.69
CA ALA A 20 4.90 1.61 10.90
C ALA A 20 4.96 0.30 11.68
N VAL A 21 4.58 -0.81 11.04
CA VAL A 21 4.56 -2.12 11.71
C VAL A 21 5.87 -2.83 11.42
N ASP A 22 6.26 -2.87 10.15
CA ASP A 22 7.57 -3.31 9.67
C ASP A 22 8.07 -2.33 8.61
N TYR A 23 9.33 -2.46 8.20
CA TYR A 23 9.91 -1.57 7.18
C TYR A 23 9.21 -1.68 5.80
N PHE A 24 8.48 -2.77 5.53
CA PHE A 24 7.72 -3.02 4.29
C PHE A 24 6.20 -2.99 4.51
N SER A 25 5.73 -2.72 5.74
CA SER A 25 4.32 -2.78 6.11
C SER A 25 3.89 -1.59 6.96
N GLY A 26 2.72 -1.04 6.66
CA GLY A 26 2.16 0.10 7.40
C GLY A 26 0.71 -0.15 7.77
N ARG A 27 0.31 0.27 8.97
CA ARG A 27 -1.07 0.27 9.41
C ARG A 27 -1.58 1.68 9.57
N VAL A 28 -2.78 1.95 9.08
CA VAL A 28 -3.54 3.17 9.37
C VAL A 28 -4.87 2.78 9.98
N VAL A 29 -5.17 3.30 11.16
CA VAL A 29 -6.51 3.21 11.77
C VAL A 29 -7.15 4.57 11.67
N ALA A 30 -8.32 4.64 11.06
CA ALA A 30 -9.07 5.86 10.84
C ALA A 30 -10.54 5.69 11.24
N ALA A 31 -11.23 6.78 11.52
CA ALA A 31 -12.63 6.78 11.91
C ALA A 31 -13.34 8.03 11.39
N PRO A 32 -14.69 8.04 11.34
CA PRO A 32 -15.44 9.28 11.18
C PRO A 32 -15.10 10.29 12.27
N GLU A 33 -15.26 11.58 11.97
CA GLU A 33 -15.10 12.64 12.96
C GLU A 33 -16.12 12.49 14.10
N GLY A 34 -15.67 12.64 15.35
CA GLY A 34 -16.51 12.55 16.55
C GLY A 34 -15.79 11.88 17.73
N LYS A 35 -16.37 12.01 18.93
CA LYS A 35 -15.80 11.41 20.15
C LYS A 35 -16.00 9.89 20.23
N ASP A 36 -17.14 9.40 19.75
CA ASP A 36 -17.51 7.97 19.78
C ASP A 36 -17.88 7.51 18.37
N PRO A 37 -16.89 7.26 17.50
CA PRO A 37 -17.16 6.86 16.13
C PRO A 37 -17.85 5.48 16.10
N PRO A 38 -18.93 5.32 15.32
CA PRO A 38 -19.73 4.09 15.30
C PRO A 38 -19.00 2.89 14.68
N PHE A 39 -17.91 3.15 13.95
CA PHE A 39 -17.02 2.17 13.35
C PHE A 39 -15.62 2.77 13.19
N THR A 40 -14.63 1.90 13.01
CA THR A 40 -13.27 2.24 12.58
C THR A 40 -12.93 1.53 11.29
N VAL A 41 -11.96 2.06 10.57
CA VAL A 41 -11.36 1.44 9.40
C VAL A 41 -9.88 1.24 9.65
N GLU A 42 -9.45 -0.01 9.61
CA GLU A 42 -8.05 -0.41 9.65
C GLU A 42 -7.58 -0.70 8.22
N ARG A 43 -6.42 -0.16 7.85
CA ARG A 43 -5.79 -0.35 6.54
C ARG A 43 -4.38 -0.85 6.75
N ASP A 44 -4.15 -2.10 6.39
CA ASP A 44 -2.83 -2.73 6.43
C ASP A 44 -2.27 -2.81 5.02
N ARG A 45 -1.17 -2.11 4.77
CA ARG A 45 -0.50 -2.09 3.48
C ARG A 45 0.83 -2.81 3.55
N PHE A 46 1.12 -3.61 2.54
CA PHE A 46 2.41 -4.26 2.32
C PHE A 46 2.97 -3.83 0.98
N VAL A 47 4.24 -3.44 0.93
CA VAL A 47 4.94 -3.08 -0.31
C VAL A 47 6.04 -4.10 -0.57
N THR A 48 5.98 -4.75 -1.73
CA THR A 48 6.89 -5.80 -2.21
C THR A 48 7.19 -5.52 -3.69
N GLU A 49 7.19 -6.53 -4.57
CA GLU A 49 7.20 -6.33 -6.03
C GLU A 49 5.96 -5.58 -6.54
N GLY A 50 4.85 -5.72 -5.84
CA GLY A 50 3.64 -4.90 -5.95
C GLY A 50 3.21 -4.43 -4.57
N ALA A 51 2.00 -3.88 -4.44
CA ALA A 51 1.44 -3.53 -3.14
C ALA A 51 0.19 -4.37 -2.82
N HIS A 52 0.04 -4.77 -1.58
CA HIS A 52 -1.18 -5.39 -1.08
C HIS A 52 -1.81 -4.50 -0.01
N GLU A 53 -3.12 -4.41 0.03
CA GLU A 53 -3.83 -3.70 1.08
C GLU A 53 -5.04 -4.47 1.61
N ASP A 54 -5.05 -4.72 2.91
CA ASP A 54 -6.18 -5.24 3.68
C ASP A 54 -6.93 -4.05 4.30
N ILE A 55 -8.19 -3.86 3.92
CA ILE A 55 -9.08 -2.81 4.44
C ILE A 55 -10.16 -3.49 5.27
N VAL A 56 -10.19 -3.21 6.57
CA VAL A 56 -11.15 -3.78 7.51
C VAL A 56 -12.00 -2.69 8.13
N VAL A 57 -13.31 -2.75 7.90
CA VAL A 57 -14.30 -1.93 8.60
C VAL A 57 -14.78 -2.71 9.81
N ALA A 58 -14.55 -2.18 11.01
CA ALA A 58 -14.94 -2.79 12.28
C ALA A 58 -15.98 -1.91 12.98
N LYS A 59 -17.11 -2.50 13.37
CA LYS A 59 -18.21 -1.77 14.00
C LYS A 59 -18.13 -1.85 15.51
N HIS A 60 -18.49 -0.76 16.18
CA HIS A 60 -18.45 -0.64 17.65
C HIS A 60 -19.83 -0.51 18.30
N THR A 61 -20.89 -0.45 17.49
CA THR A 61 -22.28 -0.26 17.92
C THR A 61 -23.11 -1.54 17.78
N ALA A 62 -24.20 -1.61 18.55
CA ALA A 62 -25.07 -2.79 18.66
C ALA A 62 -26.18 -2.88 17.60
N GLU A 63 -26.34 -1.87 16.75
CA GLU A 63 -27.32 -1.88 15.65
C GLU A 63 -26.70 -2.52 14.40
N GLU A 64 -27.48 -2.79 13.34
CA GLU A 64 -26.94 -3.09 11.99
C GLU A 64 -26.65 -1.77 11.26
N ARG A 65 -25.71 -1.75 10.30
CA ARG A 65 -25.43 -0.54 9.52
C ARG A 65 -25.05 -0.88 8.10
N LEU A 66 -25.72 -0.22 7.17
CA LEU A 66 -25.38 -0.19 5.77
C LEU A 66 -24.38 0.94 5.54
N LEU A 67 -23.26 0.61 4.92
CA LEU A 67 -22.21 1.57 4.56
C LEU A 67 -21.92 1.48 3.07
N ARG A 68 -21.51 2.60 2.49
CA ARG A 68 -20.88 2.66 1.16
C ARG A 68 -19.39 2.91 1.32
N LEU A 69 -18.56 2.01 0.83
CA LEU A 69 -17.11 2.18 0.78
C LEU A 69 -16.68 2.53 -0.65
N ASP A 70 -16.08 3.70 -0.82
CA ASP A 70 -15.54 4.15 -2.11
C ASP A 70 -14.01 4.20 -2.03
N LEU A 71 -13.33 3.44 -2.88
CA LEU A 71 -11.88 3.52 -3.05
C LEU A 71 -11.58 4.24 -4.37
N CYS A 72 -11.16 5.50 -4.27
CA CYS A 72 -10.77 6.35 -5.39
C CYS A 72 -9.29 6.16 -5.72
N PHE A 73 -8.98 6.12 -7.01
CA PHE A 73 -7.63 5.86 -7.51
C PHE A 73 -7.35 6.60 -8.81
N ALA A 74 -6.10 7.04 -8.95
CA ALA A 74 -5.59 7.62 -10.18
C ALA A 74 -4.10 7.28 -10.37
N ALA A 75 -3.67 7.26 -11.63
CA ALA A 75 -2.27 7.11 -12.00
C ALA A 75 -1.94 8.09 -13.12
N ASP A 76 -0.97 8.97 -12.87
CA ASP A 76 -0.41 9.94 -13.82
C ASP A 76 0.76 9.37 -14.63
N PHE A 77 1.38 8.27 -14.17
CA PHE A 77 2.54 7.61 -14.79
C PHE A 77 3.74 8.54 -15.06
N ALA A 78 3.75 9.75 -14.49
CA ALA A 78 4.84 10.70 -14.65
C ALA A 78 6.12 10.17 -14.01
N ASP A 79 7.26 10.34 -14.69
CA ASP A 79 8.57 10.15 -14.07
C ASP A 79 8.83 11.25 -13.02
N VAL A 80 9.68 11.00 -12.02
CA VAL A 80 10.09 11.97 -10.98
C VAL A 80 10.73 13.21 -11.60
N LEU A 81 11.40 13.07 -12.75
CA LEU A 81 11.96 14.19 -13.51
C LEU A 81 10.90 14.93 -14.35
N GLU A 82 9.86 14.23 -14.80
CA GLU A 82 8.78 14.79 -15.62
C GLU A 82 7.66 15.44 -14.77
N ALA A 83 7.50 15.02 -13.52
CA ALA A 83 6.55 15.59 -12.55
C ALA A 83 6.77 17.10 -12.27
N GLN A 84 7.92 17.64 -12.68
CA GLN A 84 8.23 19.07 -12.59
C GLN A 84 7.66 19.90 -13.76
N GLN A 85 7.10 19.27 -14.80
CA GLN A 85 6.48 19.97 -15.94
C GLN A 85 4.98 19.65 -16.05
N PRO A 86 4.10 20.46 -15.42
CA PRO A 86 2.66 20.25 -15.51
C PRO A 86 2.13 20.50 -16.93
N GLY A 87 1.34 19.55 -17.47
CA GLY A 87 0.48 19.76 -18.64
C GLY A 87 0.65 18.83 -19.85
N ALA A 88 1.61 17.90 -19.88
CA ALA A 88 1.87 17.08 -21.08
C ALA A 88 1.04 15.78 -21.22
N HIS A 89 0.14 15.46 -20.28
CA HIS A 89 -0.28 14.06 -20.05
C HIS A 89 -1.79 13.75 -20.17
N GLU A 90 -2.66 14.71 -20.51
CA GLU A 90 -4.12 14.53 -20.38
C GLU A 90 -4.80 13.52 -21.34
N ASN A 91 -4.07 12.85 -22.25
CA ASN A 91 -4.70 11.98 -23.26
C ASN A 91 -4.01 10.63 -23.52
N ARG A 92 -3.13 10.16 -22.63
CA ARG A 92 -2.32 8.94 -22.86
C ARG A 92 -2.60 7.78 -21.92
N THR A 93 -3.51 7.97 -20.96
CA THR A 93 -3.89 6.93 -20.00
C THR A 93 -5.14 6.19 -20.46
N ARG A 94 -5.04 4.86 -20.57
CA ARG A 94 -6.16 3.96 -20.86
C ARG A 94 -6.59 3.25 -19.58
N VAL A 95 -7.90 3.08 -19.42
CA VAL A 95 -8.48 2.32 -18.31
C VAL A 95 -9.29 1.14 -18.86
N GLU A 96 -8.90 -0.06 -18.46
CA GLU A 96 -9.61 -1.31 -18.79
C GLU A 96 -10.29 -1.85 -17.53
N VAL A 97 -11.62 -1.83 -17.53
CA VAL A 97 -12.45 -2.32 -16.42
C VAL A 97 -12.77 -3.80 -16.63
N GLY A 98 -12.44 -4.63 -15.66
CA GLY A 98 -12.82 -6.04 -15.58
C GLY A 98 -13.93 -6.29 -14.56
N LYS A 99 -14.20 -7.57 -14.24
CA LYS A 99 -15.24 -7.95 -13.28
C LYS A 99 -14.89 -7.61 -11.82
N ARG A 100 -13.62 -7.79 -11.46
CA ARG A 100 -13.06 -7.63 -10.10
C ARG A 100 -11.64 -7.06 -10.14
N SER A 101 -11.33 -6.38 -11.24
CA SER A 101 -10.03 -5.78 -11.48
C SER A 101 -10.17 -4.63 -12.44
N LEU A 102 -9.20 -3.72 -12.39
CA LEU A 102 -9.08 -2.61 -13.31
C LEU A 102 -7.60 -2.44 -13.65
N THR A 103 -7.28 -2.14 -14.90
CA THR A 103 -5.92 -1.83 -15.33
C THR A 103 -5.86 -0.40 -15.85
N LEU A 104 -5.08 0.44 -15.18
CA LEU A 104 -4.63 1.72 -15.72
C LEU A 104 -3.37 1.45 -16.54
N SER A 105 -3.26 1.97 -17.75
CA SER A 105 -2.06 1.85 -18.57
C SER A 105 -1.73 3.15 -19.27
N PHE A 106 -0.44 3.34 -19.52
CA PHE A 106 0.13 4.48 -20.22
C PHE A 106 1.08 3.95 -21.30
N GLU A 107 0.98 4.52 -22.50
CA GLU A 107 1.85 4.19 -23.62
C GLU A 107 2.33 5.47 -24.32
N GLN A 108 3.65 5.58 -24.49
CA GLN A 108 4.29 6.66 -25.23
C GLN A 108 5.61 6.17 -25.83
N ASP A 109 5.87 6.45 -27.11
CA ASP A 109 7.17 6.21 -27.77
C ASP A 109 7.73 4.78 -27.55
N GLY A 110 6.84 3.78 -27.52
CA GLY A 110 7.20 2.36 -27.29
C GLY A 110 7.37 1.96 -25.81
N PHE A 111 7.32 2.93 -24.90
CA PHE A 111 7.31 2.71 -23.47
C PHE A 111 5.89 2.41 -22.97
N ARG A 112 5.73 1.30 -22.25
CA ARG A 112 4.44 0.87 -21.69
C ARG A 112 4.56 0.65 -20.19
N ARG A 113 3.74 1.37 -19.44
CA ARG A 113 3.54 1.15 -18.01
C ARG A 113 2.08 0.87 -17.72
N GLY A 114 1.82 0.09 -16.70
CA GLY A 114 0.48 -0.16 -16.23
C GLY A 114 0.45 -0.42 -14.73
N THR A 115 -0.73 -0.26 -14.15
CA THR A 115 -1.01 -0.67 -12.78
C THR A 115 -2.36 -1.37 -12.81
N ARG A 116 -2.35 -2.64 -12.40
CA ARG A 116 -3.57 -3.43 -12.24
C ARG A 116 -3.97 -3.46 -10.79
N LEU A 117 -5.21 -3.04 -10.52
CA LEU A 117 -5.90 -3.22 -9.25
C LEU A 117 -6.73 -4.50 -9.33
N SER A 118 -6.63 -5.37 -8.33
CA SER A 118 -7.47 -6.57 -8.22
C SER A 118 -8.10 -6.66 -6.84
N PHE A 119 -9.38 -7.04 -6.78
CA PHE A 119 -10.18 -7.01 -5.56
C PHE A 119 -10.66 -8.41 -5.17
N ASN A 120 -10.58 -8.74 -3.88
CA ASN A 120 -11.11 -10.02 -3.37
C ASN A 120 -12.66 -10.07 -3.32
N ARG A 121 -13.34 -8.95 -3.58
CA ARG A 121 -14.80 -8.85 -3.68
C ARG A 121 -15.22 -8.19 -4.98
N LYS A 122 -16.48 -8.39 -5.36
CA LYS A 122 -17.11 -7.66 -6.47
C LYS A 122 -17.62 -6.31 -5.95
N GLY A 123 -17.25 -5.23 -6.64
CA GLY A 123 -17.76 -3.87 -6.43
C GLY A 123 -18.30 -3.29 -7.74
N GLU A 124 -18.93 -2.13 -7.64
CA GLU A 124 -19.29 -1.31 -8.80
C GLU A 124 -18.01 -0.57 -9.23
N LEU A 125 -17.43 -1.00 -10.36
CA LEU A 125 -16.16 -0.47 -10.87
C LEU A 125 -16.40 0.63 -11.91
N GLU A 126 -15.77 1.77 -11.69
CA GLU A 126 -15.70 2.91 -12.61
C GLU A 126 -14.23 3.18 -12.99
N ARG A 127 -13.97 4.24 -13.75
CA ARG A 127 -12.62 4.52 -14.26
C ARG A 127 -11.64 5.03 -13.20
N ASP A 128 -12.16 5.68 -12.17
CA ASP A 128 -11.42 6.40 -11.11
C ASP A 128 -11.78 5.89 -9.71
N ARG A 129 -12.72 4.95 -9.59
CA ARG A 129 -13.19 4.45 -8.30
C ARG A 129 -13.76 3.04 -8.37
N VAL A 130 -13.80 2.39 -7.21
CA VAL A 130 -14.63 1.21 -6.98
C VAL A 130 -15.48 1.41 -5.74
N THR A 131 -16.76 1.04 -5.84
CA THR A 131 -17.74 1.19 -4.76
C THR A 131 -18.21 -0.18 -4.26
N PHE A 132 -18.21 -0.35 -2.94
CA PHE A 132 -18.76 -1.53 -2.26
C PHE A 132 -19.90 -1.10 -1.34
N LYS A 133 -21.06 -1.73 -1.50
CA LYS A 133 -22.17 -1.65 -0.53
C LYS A 133 -22.00 -2.81 0.44
N LEU A 134 -21.87 -2.50 1.74
CA LEU A 134 -21.64 -3.49 2.77
C LEU A 134 -22.64 -3.33 3.92
N THR A 135 -23.09 -4.45 4.45
CA THR A 135 -23.82 -4.54 5.71
C THR A 135 -22.84 -4.99 6.78
N VAL A 136 -22.69 -4.21 7.84
CA VAL A 136 -21.86 -4.58 9.00
C VAL A 136 -22.77 -4.87 10.18
N GLU A 137 -22.79 -6.14 10.56
CA GLU A 137 -23.51 -6.68 11.72
C GLU A 137 -23.08 -5.97 13.02
N PRO A 138 -23.92 -6.00 14.07
CA PRO A 138 -23.54 -5.56 15.42
C PRO A 138 -22.18 -6.15 15.83
N HIS A 139 -21.23 -5.28 16.22
CA HIS A 139 -19.85 -5.68 16.55
C HIS A 139 -19.10 -6.49 15.46
N GLY A 140 -19.61 -6.46 14.23
CA GLY A 140 -19.09 -7.20 13.10
C GLY A 140 -17.87 -6.54 12.45
N ARG A 141 -17.20 -7.32 11.60
CA ARG A 141 -16.10 -6.86 10.75
C ARG A 141 -16.40 -7.19 9.30
N TRP A 142 -16.06 -6.28 8.40
CA TRP A 142 -16.08 -6.49 6.96
C TRP A 142 -14.69 -6.22 6.38
N LYS A 143 -14.22 -7.08 5.48
CA LYS A 143 -12.85 -7.03 4.94
C LYS A 143 -12.83 -6.97 3.42
N LEU A 144 -12.02 -6.07 2.85
CA LEU A 144 -11.65 -5.97 1.45
C LEU A 144 -10.13 -6.14 1.31
N CYS A 145 -9.70 -6.97 0.37
CA CYS A 145 -8.29 -7.16 0.04
C CYS A 145 -8.05 -6.65 -1.38
N VAL A 146 -7.01 -5.83 -1.54
CA VAL A 146 -6.68 -5.15 -2.80
C VAL A 146 -5.23 -5.43 -3.19
N ASP A 147 -5.03 -5.99 -4.38
CA ASP A 147 -3.70 -6.17 -4.97
C ASP A 147 -3.44 -5.05 -5.99
N LEU A 148 -2.33 -4.33 -5.80
CA LEU A 148 -1.72 -3.40 -6.73
C LEU A 148 -0.56 -4.10 -7.45
N THR A 149 -0.71 -4.36 -8.74
CA THR A 149 0.28 -5.04 -9.58
C THR A 149 0.82 -4.05 -10.61
N PRO A 150 2.05 -3.52 -10.44
CA PRO A 150 2.74 -2.80 -11.49
C PRO A 150 2.96 -3.70 -12.72
N ILE A 151 2.89 -3.09 -13.90
CA ILE A 151 3.14 -3.74 -15.19
C ILE A 151 4.20 -2.91 -15.92
N GLU A 152 5.35 -3.51 -16.17
CA GLU A 152 6.44 -2.91 -16.95
C GLU A 152 6.58 -3.69 -18.26
N GLY A 153 6.22 -3.06 -19.39
CA GLY A 153 6.10 -3.76 -20.67
C GLY A 153 5.08 -4.90 -20.59
N ALA A 154 5.54 -6.15 -20.77
CA ALA A 154 4.71 -7.36 -20.69
C ALA A 154 4.82 -8.09 -19.34
N LYS A 155 5.58 -7.57 -18.37
CA LYS A 155 5.91 -8.26 -17.12
C LYS A 155 5.07 -7.71 -15.95
N PRO A 156 4.01 -8.40 -15.50
CA PRO A 156 3.32 -8.04 -14.27
C PRO A 156 4.16 -8.41 -13.04
N ARG A 157 4.20 -7.52 -12.05
CA ARG A 157 4.88 -7.71 -10.76
C ARG A 157 3.84 -7.78 -9.66
N ALA A 158 3.36 -8.99 -9.39
CA ALA A 158 2.32 -9.19 -8.38
C ALA A 158 2.89 -9.02 -6.96
N PRO A 159 2.08 -8.57 -5.99
CA PRO A 159 2.47 -8.58 -4.59
C PRO A 159 2.88 -9.98 -4.13
N LEU A 160 3.95 -10.05 -3.35
CA LEU A 160 4.42 -11.31 -2.75
C LEU A 160 3.61 -11.68 -1.50
N LEU A 161 3.13 -10.68 -0.78
CA LEU A 161 2.17 -10.82 0.32
C LEU A 161 0.76 -10.55 -0.17
N ARG A 162 -0.21 -11.27 0.38
CA ARG A 162 -1.62 -11.19 0.00
C ARG A 162 -2.52 -11.07 1.24
N CYS A 163 -3.82 -11.18 1.01
CA CYS A 163 -4.86 -11.11 2.04
C CYS A 163 -4.49 -11.97 3.25
N ASP A 164 -4.56 -11.40 4.45
CA ASP A 164 -4.21 -12.07 5.72
C ASP A 164 -2.72 -12.39 5.92
N SER A 165 -1.83 -11.80 5.12
CA SER A 165 -0.37 -11.92 5.33
C SER A 165 0.21 -10.93 6.35
N PHE A 166 -0.64 -10.30 7.17
CA PHE A 166 -0.17 -9.41 8.23
C PHE A 166 0.63 -10.19 9.28
N GLY A 167 1.89 -9.79 9.48
CA GLY A 167 2.85 -10.52 10.32
C GLY A 167 3.47 -11.76 9.66
N ALA A 168 3.24 -11.98 8.35
CA ALA A 168 3.97 -12.99 7.60
C ALA A 168 5.45 -12.60 7.49
N PRO A 169 6.37 -13.59 7.48
CA PRO A 169 7.79 -13.31 7.34
C PRO A 169 8.12 -12.58 6.04
N GLU A 170 9.19 -11.81 6.11
CA GLU A 170 9.71 -10.93 5.08
C GLU A 170 9.76 -11.59 3.67
N PRO A 171 9.11 -11.01 2.66
CA PRO A 171 9.15 -11.56 1.32
C PRO A 171 10.47 -11.20 0.64
N ALA A 172 11.32 -12.20 0.51
CA ALA A 172 12.33 -12.29 -0.54
C ALA A 172 13.30 -11.09 -0.65
N MET A 173 13.79 -10.61 0.49
CA MET A 173 15.05 -9.87 0.57
C MET A 173 16.23 -10.83 0.69
N PRO A 174 17.42 -10.50 0.15
CA PRO A 174 18.60 -11.37 0.26
C PRO A 174 19.06 -11.65 1.70
N LEU A 175 18.68 -10.80 2.65
CA LEU A 175 19.05 -10.88 4.07
C LEU A 175 17.83 -10.43 4.89
N ALA A 176 17.36 -11.27 5.80
CA ALA A 176 16.22 -10.92 6.67
C ALA A 176 16.57 -9.74 7.60
N LEU A 177 15.57 -9.02 8.10
CA LEU A 177 15.76 -7.92 9.04
C LEU A 177 16.51 -8.37 10.30
N GLN A 178 16.16 -9.54 10.84
CA GLN A 178 16.84 -10.11 12.02
C GLN A 178 18.34 -10.28 11.76
N GLU A 179 18.69 -10.90 10.63
CA GLU A 179 20.08 -11.14 10.23
C GLU A 179 20.81 -9.83 9.88
N TRP A 180 20.09 -8.81 9.38
CA TRP A 180 20.63 -7.46 9.20
C TRP A 180 21.00 -6.81 10.53
N LEU A 181 20.10 -6.88 11.51
CA LEU A 181 20.32 -6.33 12.85
C LEU A 181 21.47 -7.06 13.56
N GLU A 182 21.53 -8.39 13.46
CA GLU A 182 22.62 -9.20 14.03
C GLU A 182 23.98 -8.91 13.41
N ARG A 183 24.02 -8.45 12.15
CA ARG A 183 25.25 -8.08 11.46
C ARG A 183 25.66 -6.62 11.66
N ALA A 184 24.80 -5.81 12.27
CA ALA A 184 25.12 -4.42 12.57
C ALA A 184 26.14 -4.35 13.73
N PRO A 185 27.03 -3.33 13.74
CA PRO A 185 27.89 -3.08 14.89
C PRO A 185 27.09 -2.91 16.19
N GLU A 186 27.63 -3.37 17.31
CA GLU A 186 27.01 -3.09 18.61
C GLU A 186 27.35 -1.66 19.06
N LEU A 187 26.36 -0.94 19.59
CA LEU A 187 26.54 0.37 20.20
C LEU A 187 26.32 0.26 21.71
N GLU A 188 27.38 0.44 22.48
CA GLU A 188 27.30 0.64 23.93
C GLU A 188 27.11 2.13 24.23
N ALA A 189 25.92 2.50 24.71
CA ALA A 189 25.57 3.87 25.06
C ALA A 189 24.42 3.90 26.08
N GLY A 190 24.01 5.10 26.52
CA GLY A 190 22.79 5.26 27.30
C GLY A 190 21.53 4.94 26.48
N ASP A 191 20.45 4.60 27.18
CA ASP A 191 19.19 4.08 26.62
C ASP A 191 18.66 4.89 25.42
N ASP A 192 18.67 6.22 25.51
CA ASP A 192 18.20 7.10 24.43
C ASP A 192 18.99 6.91 23.13
N LEU A 193 20.33 6.82 23.23
CA LEU A 193 21.19 6.68 22.05
C LEU A 193 21.12 5.26 21.48
N GLN A 194 20.95 4.26 22.34
CA GLN A 194 20.74 2.88 21.92
C GLN A 194 19.40 2.73 21.16
N HIS A 195 18.34 3.39 21.64
CA HIS A 195 17.05 3.43 20.94
C HIS A 195 17.16 4.08 19.56
N VAL A 196 17.79 5.27 19.47
CA VAL A 196 18.02 5.97 18.20
C VAL A 196 18.83 5.11 17.22
N TYR A 197 19.84 4.40 17.71
CA TYR A 197 20.66 3.51 16.88
C TYR A 197 19.83 2.36 16.30
N GLN A 198 19.02 1.70 17.14
CA GLN A 198 18.12 0.62 16.70
C GLN A 198 17.10 1.11 15.67
N SER A 199 16.46 2.26 15.91
CA SER A 199 15.54 2.88 14.95
C SER A 199 16.24 3.19 13.62
N SER A 200 17.46 3.73 13.67
CA SER A 200 18.25 4.05 12.47
C SER A 200 18.59 2.80 11.64
N LEU A 201 18.88 1.66 12.29
CA LEU A 201 19.13 0.41 11.58
C LEU A 201 17.89 -0.13 10.86
N VAL A 202 16.71 0.00 11.48
CA VAL A 202 15.42 -0.36 10.87
C VAL A 202 15.08 0.59 9.72
N ASP A 203 15.32 1.89 9.89
CA ASP A 203 15.13 2.89 8.83
C ASP A 203 16.05 2.61 7.64
N LEU A 204 17.33 2.30 7.88
CA LEU A 204 18.26 1.89 6.83
C LEU A 204 17.81 0.59 6.14
N ALA A 205 17.26 -0.36 6.90
CA ALA A 205 16.69 -1.58 6.33
C ALA A 205 15.50 -1.27 5.40
N SER A 206 14.68 -0.27 5.72
CA SER A 206 13.55 0.18 4.88
C SER A 206 13.97 0.72 3.51
N LEU A 207 15.19 1.26 3.42
CA LEU A 207 15.72 1.80 2.16
C LEU A 207 16.31 0.71 1.26
N ARG A 208 16.42 -0.53 1.72
CA ARG A 208 17.05 -1.61 0.97
C ARG A 208 16.19 -1.98 -0.24
N ILE A 209 16.70 -1.70 -1.43
CA ILE A 209 16.11 -2.16 -2.69
C ILE A 209 16.65 -3.55 -3.01
N ARG A 210 15.73 -4.47 -3.35
CA ARG A 210 16.07 -5.73 -3.98
C ARG A 210 16.63 -5.45 -5.39
N PRO A 211 17.87 -5.86 -5.70
CA PRO A 211 18.39 -5.75 -7.06
C PRO A 211 17.53 -6.56 -8.04
N ARG A 212 17.22 -5.96 -9.19
CA ARG A 212 16.41 -6.60 -10.25
C ARG A 212 17.19 -7.66 -11.03
N GLU A 213 18.52 -7.67 -10.91
CA GLU A 213 19.45 -8.60 -11.53
C GLU A 213 19.85 -9.69 -10.51
N GLU A 214 19.76 -10.96 -10.91
CA GLU A 214 20.04 -12.13 -10.05
C GLU A 214 21.49 -12.17 -9.53
N ASP A 215 22.40 -11.43 -10.16
CA ASP A 215 23.84 -11.47 -9.86
C ASP A 215 24.27 -10.54 -8.70
N LEU A 216 23.39 -9.62 -8.29
CA LEU A 216 23.67 -8.69 -7.19
C LEU A 216 23.26 -9.30 -5.84
N ARG A 217 24.27 -9.76 -5.10
CA ARG A 217 24.14 -10.44 -3.80
C ARG A 217 23.83 -9.53 -2.61
N TRP A 218 23.73 -8.22 -2.82
CA TRP A 218 23.56 -7.24 -1.74
C TRP A 218 22.45 -6.24 -2.09
N ALA A 219 21.68 -5.85 -1.08
CA ALA A 219 20.64 -4.83 -1.25
C ALA A 219 21.27 -3.44 -1.25
N MET A 220 20.85 -2.58 -2.18
CA MET A 220 21.34 -1.19 -2.28
C MET A 220 20.37 -0.24 -1.59
N PRO A 221 20.84 0.80 -0.87
CA PRO A 221 19.94 1.85 -0.40
C PRO A 221 19.32 2.60 -1.59
N ALA A 222 18.02 2.89 -1.51
CA ALA A 222 17.25 3.53 -2.57
C ALA A 222 17.77 4.90 -3.03
N GLY A 223 18.59 5.57 -2.20
CA GLY A 223 19.20 6.87 -2.49
C GLY A 223 20.67 6.82 -2.90
N GLY A 224 21.26 5.63 -3.09
CA GLY A 224 22.71 5.47 -3.21
C GLY A 224 23.43 5.57 -1.86
N VAL A 225 24.70 5.18 -1.84
CA VAL A 225 25.61 5.41 -0.70
C VAL A 225 26.32 6.74 -0.97
N PRO A 226 26.42 7.66 0.00
CA PRO A 226 27.26 8.85 -0.15
C PRO A 226 28.73 8.48 -0.43
#